data_AF-D0UKB5-F1
#
_entry.id   AF-D0UKB5-F1
#
_cell.length_a   1.000
_cell.length_b   1.000
_cell.length_c   1.000
_cell.angle_alpha   90.00
_cell.angle_beta   90.00
_cell.angle_gamma   90.00
#
_symmetry.space_group_name_H-M   'P 1'
#
loop_
_entity.id
_entity.type
_entity.pdbx_description
1 polymer ?
#
loop_
_entity_poly.entity_id
_entity_poly.type
_entity_poly.pdbx_seq_one_letter_code
_entity_poly.pdbx_strand_id
1 'polypeptide(L)'
;LVHGDVFRPPRKGMLLSVFLGSGVQVLMMTVITLVFACLGFLSPANRGALMTCALVLYVCLGTPAGYVSSRVYKSFGGERWKLNVILTSMLCPGIVFGVFFVLNLVLWTKGSSAAVSFGTLVALLALWFGISVPLTFVGAFFGFRKRPIEHPVRTNQIPRQVPEQSVYTRPMPGIVMGGILPFGCIFIQLFFILNSIWSNQM
;
A
#
# COMPACT_ATOMS: atom_id res chain seq x y z
N LEU A 1 7.62 -6.55 -33.03
CA LEU A 1 8.59 -5.46 -32.79
C LEU A 1 8.59 -4.95 -31.35
N VAL A 2 7.46 -4.52 -30.75
CA VAL A 2 7.43 -3.99 -29.36
C VAL A 2 7.51 -5.08 -28.27
N HIS A 3 7.12 -6.32 -28.59
CA HIS A 3 7.07 -7.45 -27.65
C HIS A 3 8.41 -7.76 -26.94
N GLY A 4 9.55 -7.41 -27.54
CA GLY A 4 10.90 -7.64 -26.98
C GLY A 4 11.31 -6.63 -25.91
N ASP A 5 10.55 -5.53 -25.74
CA ASP A 5 10.88 -4.46 -24.78
C ASP A 5 9.93 -4.46 -23.57
N VAL A 6 8.75 -5.09 -23.66
CA VAL A 6 7.69 -5.05 -22.62
C VAL A 6 8.12 -5.73 -21.31
N PHE A 7 8.80 -6.87 -21.40
CA PHE A 7 9.16 -7.69 -20.22
C PHE A 7 10.55 -7.36 -19.66
N ARG A 8 11.13 -6.23 -20.05
CA ARG A 8 12.43 -5.80 -19.53
C ARG A 8 12.28 -5.42 -18.05
N PRO A 9 13.20 -5.84 -17.16
CA PRO A 9 13.16 -5.42 -15.77
C PRO A 9 13.24 -3.89 -15.68
N PRO A 10 12.33 -3.24 -14.93
CA PRO A 10 12.31 -1.79 -14.82
C PRO A 10 13.51 -1.28 -14.03
N ARG A 11 13.96 -0.05 -14.34
CA ARG A 11 15.13 0.59 -13.65
C ARG A 11 15.00 0.62 -12.12
N LYS A 12 13.76 0.70 -11.61
CA LYS A 12 13.43 0.72 -10.17
C LYS A 12 12.60 -0.52 -9.76
N GLY A 13 12.98 -1.71 -10.23
CA GLY A 13 12.23 -2.95 -9.97
C GLY A 13 11.99 -3.29 -8.49
N MET A 14 12.91 -2.92 -7.59
CA MET A 14 12.74 -3.10 -6.15
C MET A 14 11.62 -2.24 -5.56
N LEU A 15 11.50 -0.98 -5.97
CA LEU A 15 10.43 -0.10 -5.48
C LEU A 15 9.08 -0.53 -6.05
N LEU A 16 9.06 -0.95 -7.32
CA LEU A 16 7.84 -1.43 -7.95
C LEU A 16 7.30 -2.70 -7.28
N SER A 17 8.16 -3.67 -6.97
CA SER A 17 7.75 -4.89 -6.27
C SER A 17 7.23 -4.61 -4.87
N VAL A 18 7.87 -3.69 -4.14
CA VAL A 18 7.44 -3.21 -2.82
C VAL A 18 6.04 -2.61 -2.89
N PHE A 19 5.81 -1.63 -3.77
CA PHE A 19 4.50 -0.99 -3.90
C PHE A 19 3.42 -1.97 -4.34
N LEU A 20 3.74 -2.91 -5.23
CA LEU A 20 2.79 -3.93 -5.65
C LEU A 20 2.41 -4.86 -4.50
N GLY A 21 3.38 -5.29 -3.68
CA GLY A 21 3.12 -6.09 -2.48
C GLY A 21 2.21 -5.37 -1.49
N SER A 22 2.53 -4.11 -1.16
CA SER A 22 1.68 -3.28 -0.29
C SER A 22 0.28 -3.04 -0.90
N GLY A 23 0.20 -2.84 -2.21
CA GLY A 23 -1.07 -2.66 -2.93
C GLY A 23 -1.96 -3.90 -2.84
N VAL A 24 -1.40 -5.10 -3.02
CA VAL A 24 -2.14 -6.36 -2.86
C VAL A 24 -2.63 -6.54 -1.42
N GLN A 25 -1.81 -6.20 -0.43
CA GLN A 25 -2.21 -6.26 0.97
C GLN A 25 -3.40 -5.36 1.28
N VAL A 26 -3.36 -4.10 0.82
CA VAL A 26 -4.47 -3.16 0.99
C VAL A 26 -5.70 -3.64 0.22
N LEU A 27 -5.56 -4.10 -1.02
CA LEU A 27 -6.67 -4.60 -1.82
C LEU A 27 -7.37 -5.79 -1.15
N MET A 28 -6.60 -6.78 -0.69
CA MET A 28 -7.16 -7.94 0.02
C MET A 28 -7.85 -7.52 1.32
N MET A 29 -7.23 -6.62 2.09
CA MET A 29 -7.82 -6.08 3.31
C MET A 29 -9.16 -5.41 3.02
N THR A 30 -9.22 -4.53 2.01
CA THR A 30 -10.44 -3.82 1.62
C THR A 30 -11.52 -4.79 1.15
N VAL A 31 -11.20 -5.76 0.29
CA VAL A 31 -12.15 -6.75 -0.21
C VAL A 31 -12.70 -7.61 0.94
N ILE A 32 -11.84 -8.12 1.82
CA ILE A 32 -12.26 -8.95 2.95
C ILE A 32 -13.13 -8.14 3.92
N THR A 33 -12.74 -6.90 4.23
CA THR A 33 -13.52 -6.00 5.10
C THR A 33 -14.88 -5.69 4.49
N LEU A 34 -14.94 -5.45 3.18
CA LEU A 34 -16.19 -5.20 2.46
C LEU A 34 -17.13 -6.40 2.54
N VAL A 35 -16.61 -7.62 2.34
CA VAL A 35 -17.42 -8.85 2.46
C VAL A 35 -18.02 -8.98 3.86
N PHE A 36 -17.23 -8.79 4.92
CA PHE A 36 -17.75 -8.83 6.30
C PHE A 36 -18.76 -7.73 6.59
N ALA A 37 -18.57 -6.53 6.02
CA ALA A 37 -19.54 -5.44 6.14
C ALA A 37 -20.86 -5.76 5.40
N CYS A 38 -20.80 -6.29 4.18
CA CYS A 38 -21.97 -6.65 3.39
C CYS A 38 -22.78 -7.81 3.99
N LEU A 39 -22.11 -8.76 4.67
CA LEU A 39 -22.78 -9.85 5.39
C LEU A 39 -23.40 -9.41 6.73
N GLY A 40 -23.24 -8.15 7.13
CA GLY A 40 -23.80 -7.60 8.36
C GLY A 40 -23.00 -7.89 9.64
N PHE A 41 -21.84 -8.55 9.54
CA PHE A 41 -20.96 -8.78 10.71
C PHE A 41 -20.28 -7.50 11.21
N LEU A 42 -20.10 -6.52 10.34
CA LEU A 42 -19.54 -5.20 10.67
C LEU A 42 -20.56 -4.12 10.31
N SER A 43 -21.36 -3.69 11.29
CA SER A 43 -22.26 -2.56 11.09
C SER A 43 -21.48 -1.25 10.90
N PRO A 44 -21.73 -0.47 9.84
CA PRO A 44 -21.11 0.86 9.66
C PRO A 44 -21.41 1.84 10.80
N ALA A 45 -22.45 1.58 11.60
CA ALA A 45 -22.77 2.34 12.79
C ALA A 45 -21.73 2.19 13.90
N ASN A 46 -21.03 1.05 13.97
CA ASN A 46 -19.94 0.81 14.92
C ASN A 46 -18.57 1.10 14.27
N ARG A 47 -18.33 2.38 13.98
CA ARG A 47 -17.11 2.85 13.28
C ARG A 47 -15.81 2.35 13.93
N GLY A 48 -15.78 2.22 15.26
CA GLY A 48 -14.61 1.74 15.99
C GLY A 48 -14.28 0.26 15.72
N ALA A 49 -15.29 -0.60 15.67
CA ALA A 49 -15.10 -2.02 15.38
C ALA A 49 -14.61 -2.25 13.94
N LEU A 50 -15.14 -1.48 12.98
CA LEU A 50 -14.72 -1.56 11.58
C LEU A 50 -13.24 -1.17 11.41
N MET A 51 -12.81 -0.07 12.03
CA MET A 51 -11.41 0.37 11.98
C MET A 51 -10.46 -0.63 12.65
N THR A 52 -10.86 -1.18 13.79
CA THR A 52 -10.06 -2.20 14.48
C THR A 52 -9.94 -3.48 13.65
N CYS A 53 -11.04 -3.93 13.03
CA CYS A 53 -11.05 -5.09 12.16
C CYS A 53 -10.15 -4.88 10.95
N ALA A 54 -10.25 -3.73 10.28
CA ALA A 54 -9.39 -3.40 9.14
C ALA A 54 -7.90 -3.43 9.51
N LEU A 55 -7.54 -2.91 10.70
CA LEU A 55 -6.16 -2.92 11.19
C LEU A 55 -5.64 -4.34 11.46
N VAL A 56 -6.45 -5.18 12.11
CA VAL A 56 -6.12 -6.58 12.36
C VAL A 56 -5.96 -7.34 11.04
N LEU A 57 -6.90 -7.18 10.11
CA LEU A 57 -6.84 -7.79 8.77
C LEU A 57 -5.59 -7.32 8.03
N TYR A 58 -5.27 -6.03 8.04
CA TYR A 58 -4.07 -5.50 7.41
C TYR A 58 -2.81 -6.23 7.88
N VAL A 59 -2.67 -6.42 9.20
CA VAL A 59 -1.49 -7.05 9.80
C VAL A 59 -1.44 -8.56 9.54
N CYS A 60 -2.57 -9.24 9.60
CA CYS A 60 -2.69 -10.66 9.24
C CYS A 60 -2.43 -10.92 7.74
N LEU A 61 -2.63 -9.90 6.88
CA LEU A 61 -2.39 -9.99 5.43
C LEU A 61 -0.97 -9.60 5.02
N GLY A 62 -0.01 -9.60 5.95
CA GLY A 62 1.42 -9.42 5.63
C GLY A 62 1.97 -10.52 4.70
N THR A 63 1.47 -11.75 4.81
CA THR A 63 1.93 -12.90 4.01
C THR A 63 1.70 -12.73 2.50
N PRO A 64 0.48 -12.37 2.03
CA PRO A 64 0.26 -12.00 0.62
C PRO A 64 1.19 -10.89 0.11
N ALA A 65 1.43 -9.85 0.94
CA ALA A 65 2.28 -8.72 0.58
C ALA A 65 3.72 -9.17 0.26
N GLY A 66 4.31 -9.92 1.19
CA GLY A 66 5.65 -10.48 1.04
C GLY A 66 5.75 -11.47 -0.12
N TYR A 67 4.73 -12.31 -0.30
CA TYR A 67 4.69 -13.29 -1.39
C TYR A 67 4.68 -12.60 -2.76
N VAL A 68 3.76 -11.66 -3.00
CA VAL A 68 3.68 -10.98 -4.30
C VAL A 68 4.91 -10.13 -4.57
N SER A 69 5.36 -9.34 -3.59
CA SER A 69 6.56 -8.50 -3.72
C SER A 69 7.79 -9.33 -4.08
N SER A 70 8.06 -10.41 -3.35
CA SER A 70 9.24 -11.27 -3.61
C SER A 70 9.16 -12.00 -4.95
N ARG A 71 7.97 -12.46 -5.37
CA ARG A 71 7.75 -13.14 -6.65
C ARG A 71 8.04 -12.22 -7.83
N VAL A 72 7.54 -10.99 -7.76
CA VAL A 72 7.71 -9.98 -8.82
C VAL A 72 9.13 -9.44 -8.83
N TYR A 73 9.74 -9.24 -7.66
CA TYR A 73 11.16 -8.88 -7.56
C TYR A 73 12.06 -9.95 -8.18
N LYS A 74 11.74 -11.23 -7.95
CA LYS A 74 12.45 -12.36 -8.56
C LYS A 74 12.28 -12.43 -10.07
N SER A 75 11.09 -12.13 -10.62
CA SER A 75 10.90 -12.08 -12.09
C SER A 75 11.72 -10.99 -12.77
N PHE A 76 12.10 -9.94 -12.04
CA PHE A 76 12.99 -8.90 -12.55
C PHE A 76 14.49 -9.25 -12.43
N GLY A 77 14.84 -10.47 -12.00
CA GLY A 77 16.22 -10.88 -11.74
C GLY A 77 16.81 -10.33 -10.44
N GLY A 78 15.96 -9.90 -9.49
CA GLY A 78 16.40 -9.38 -8.20
C GLY A 78 16.88 -10.48 -7.25
N GLU A 79 18.13 -10.40 -6.81
CA GLU A 79 18.74 -11.38 -5.88
C GLU A 79 18.65 -10.96 -4.41
N ARG A 80 18.55 -9.65 -4.14
CA ARG A 80 18.55 -9.07 -2.78
C ARG A 80 17.17 -9.17 -2.11
N TRP A 81 16.66 -10.38 -1.98
CA TRP A 81 15.30 -10.64 -1.47
C TRP A 81 15.12 -10.15 -0.03
N LYS A 82 16.12 -10.30 0.85
CA LYS A 82 16.05 -9.80 2.24
C LYS A 82 15.76 -8.29 2.31
N LEU A 83 16.46 -7.51 1.48
CA LEU A 83 16.25 -6.06 1.39
C LEU A 83 14.87 -5.73 0.83
N ASN A 84 14.40 -6.46 -0.18
CA ASN A 84 13.07 -6.29 -0.73
C ASN A 84 11.97 -6.52 0.32
N VAL A 85 12.13 -7.53 1.18
CA VAL A 85 11.16 -7.82 2.26
C VAL A 85 11.15 -6.72 3.30
N ILE A 86 12.32 -6.28 3.77
CA ILE A 86 12.44 -5.18 4.74
C ILE A 86 11.79 -3.92 4.18
N LEU A 87 12.05 -3.59 2.91
CA LEU A 87 11.40 -2.44 2.27
C LEU A 87 9.89 -2.63 2.14
N THR A 88 9.41 -3.84 1.84
CA THR A 88 7.96 -4.13 1.70
C THR A 88 7.24 -3.93 3.03
N SER A 89 7.84 -4.35 4.14
CA SER A 89 7.24 -4.25 5.47
C SER A 89 7.44 -2.89 6.16
N MET A 90 8.46 -2.13 5.76
CA MET A 90 8.79 -0.86 6.40
C MET A 90 8.36 0.38 5.63
N LEU A 91 8.41 0.38 4.29
CA LEU A 91 8.28 1.62 3.51
C LEU A 91 6.87 2.23 3.62
N CYS A 92 5.85 1.50 3.17
CA CYS A 92 4.48 2.01 3.18
C CYS A 92 3.95 2.18 4.61
N PRO A 93 4.05 1.18 5.52
CA PRO A 93 3.59 1.33 6.89
C PRO A 93 4.36 2.41 7.65
N GLY A 94 5.66 2.56 7.41
CA GLY A 94 6.49 3.57 8.08
C GLY A 94 6.16 4.99 7.66
N ILE A 95 5.86 5.23 6.38
CA ILE A 95 5.38 6.55 5.92
C ILE A 95 4.03 6.87 6.59
N VAL A 96 3.09 5.93 6.60
CA VAL A 96 1.77 6.12 7.22
C VAL A 96 1.90 6.36 8.72
N PHE A 97 2.72 5.56 9.42
CA PHE A 97 2.98 5.72 10.84
C PHE A 97 3.67 7.05 11.14
N GLY A 98 4.63 7.48 10.32
CA GLY A 98 5.31 8.77 10.50
C GLY A 98 4.36 9.96 10.39
N VAL A 99 3.49 9.98 9.37
CA VAL A 99 2.45 11.01 9.22
C VAL A 99 1.47 10.97 10.40
N PHE A 100 0.98 9.79 10.74
CA PHE A 100 0.08 9.59 11.87
C PHE A 100 0.71 10.06 13.19
N PHE A 101 1.99 9.74 13.44
CA PHE A 101 2.70 10.12 14.64
C PHE A 101 2.85 11.65 14.76
N VAL A 102 3.25 12.33 13.67
CA VAL A 102 3.33 13.81 13.66
C VAL A 102 1.97 14.44 13.94
N LEU A 103 0.90 13.94 13.31
CA LEU A 103 -0.46 14.42 13.59
C LEU A 103 -0.86 14.17 15.04
N ASN A 104 -0.52 13.00 15.60
CA ASN A 104 -0.81 12.67 16.98
C ASN A 104 -0.06 13.57 17.98
N LEU A 105 1.18 13.94 17.69
CA LEU A 105 1.93 14.92 18.50
C LEU A 105 1.19 16.26 18.53
N VAL A 106 0.69 16.74 17.40
CA VAL A 106 -0.12 17.98 17.34
C VAL A 106 -1.38 17.84 18.20
N LEU A 107 -2.08 16.71 18.12
CA LEU A 107 -3.28 16.46 18.93
C LEU A 107 -2.99 16.44 20.44
N TRP A 108 -1.87 15.85 20.87
CA TRP A 108 -1.43 15.90 22.26
C TRP A 108 -1.13 17.33 22.73
N THR A 109 -0.43 18.15 21.92
CA THR A 109 -0.16 19.55 22.30
C THR A 109 -1.42 20.37 22.49
N LYS A 110 -2.50 20.02 21.77
CA LYS A 110 -3.81 20.67 21.88
C LYS A 110 -4.72 20.05 22.95
N GLY A 111 -4.25 19.04 23.69
CA GLY A 111 -5.06 18.36 24.70
C GLY A 111 -6.32 17.70 24.13
N SER A 112 -6.31 17.32 22.86
CA SER A 112 -7.49 16.76 22.20
C SER A 112 -7.83 15.38 22.75
N SER A 113 -9.11 15.12 23.01
CA SER A 113 -9.62 13.78 23.37
C SER A 113 -9.50 12.77 22.22
N ALA A 114 -9.28 13.23 20.99
CA ALA A 114 -9.00 12.38 19.83
C ALA A 114 -7.53 11.93 19.77
N ALA A 115 -6.65 12.43 20.64
CA ALA A 115 -5.26 12.05 20.65
C ALA A 115 -5.11 10.59 21.12
N VAL A 116 -4.35 9.81 20.35
CA VAL A 116 -4.09 8.40 20.63
C VAL A 116 -3.11 8.31 21.80
N SER A 117 -3.42 7.47 22.79
CA SER A 117 -2.63 7.32 24.01
C SER A 117 -1.26 6.70 23.73
N PHE A 118 -0.28 6.93 24.60
CA PHE A 118 1.06 6.34 24.41
C PHE A 118 1.02 4.80 24.38
N GLY A 119 0.18 4.17 25.21
CA GLY A 119 0.03 2.71 25.22
C GLY A 119 -0.50 2.15 23.90
N THR A 120 -1.41 2.86 23.23
CA THR A 120 -1.94 2.42 21.93
C THR A 120 -0.90 2.59 20.81
N LEU A 121 -0.05 3.62 20.85
CA LEU A 121 1.11 3.74 19.96
C LEU A 121 2.08 2.56 20.11
N VAL A 122 2.42 2.20 21.35
CA VAL A 122 3.28 1.04 21.64
C VAL A 122 2.64 -0.26 21.14
N ALA A 123 1.33 -0.44 21.33
CA ALA A 123 0.60 -1.60 20.82
C ALA A 123 0.63 -1.68 19.28
N LEU A 124 0.47 -0.55 18.58
CA LEU A 124 0.57 -0.49 17.12
C LEU A 124 1.98 -0.87 16.62
N LEU A 125 3.02 -0.37 17.29
CA LEU A 125 4.40 -0.76 16.99
C LEU A 125 4.64 -2.25 17.26
N ALA A 126 4.18 -2.77 18.40
CA ALA A 126 4.32 -4.19 18.74
C ALA A 126 3.61 -5.08 17.72
N LEU A 127 2.44 -4.68 17.23
CA LEU A 127 1.66 -5.42 16.25
C LEU A 127 2.30 -5.33 14.85
N TRP A 128 2.88 -4.19 14.49
CA TRP A 128 3.63 -4.02 13.25
C TRP A 128 4.93 -4.85 13.24
N PHE A 129 5.82 -4.66 14.22
CA PHE A 129 7.12 -5.34 14.27
C PHE A 129 7.01 -6.80 14.72
N GLY A 130 6.06 -7.13 15.59
CA GLY A 130 5.91 -8.47 16.17
C GLY A 130 5.06 -9.43 15.33
N ILE A 131 4.14 -8.93 14.51
CA ILE A 131 3.26 -9.78 13.68
C ILE A 131 3.45 -9.49 12.20
N SER A 132 3.20 -8.24 11.77
CA SER A 132 3.19 -7.90 10.35
C SER A 132 4.55 -8.16 9.67
N VAL A 133 5.64 -7.70 10.29
CA VAL A 133 7.00 -7.91 9.77
C VAL A 133 7.32 -9.41 9.63
N PRO A 134 7.21 -10.26 10.67
CA PRO A 134 7.41 -11.70 10.52
C PRO A 134 6.53 -12.35 9.45
N LEU A 135 5.24 -12.01 9.36
CA LEU A 135 4.34 -12.54 8.34
C LEU A 135 4.78 -12.18 6.92
N THR A 136 5.21 -10.93 6.70
CA THR A 136 5.76 -10.52 5.39
C THR A 136 7.03 -11.29 5.04
N PHE A 137 7.89 -11.60 6.02
CA PHE A 137 9.07 -12.46 5.83
C PHE A 137 8.68 -13.88 5.45
N VAL A 138 7.71 -14.48 6.14
CA VAL A 138 7.19 -15.82 5.82
C VAL A 138 6.64 -15.85 4.39
N GLY A 139 5.79 -14.89 4.03
CA GLY A 139 5.22 -14.79 2.69
C GLY A 139 6.29 -14.65 1.61
N ALA A 140 7.29 -13.81 1.87
CA ALA A 140 8.38 -13.60 0.94
C ALA A 140 9.34 -14.79 0.81
N PHE A 141 9.57 -15.53 1.89
CA PHE A 141 10.35 -16.76 1.84
C PHE A 141 9.69 -17.79 0.90
N PHE A 142 8.37 -18.00 1.03
CA PHE A 142 7.63 -18.86 0.13
C PHE A 142 7.57 -18.31 -1.31
N GLY A 143 7.42 -17.00 -1.47
CA GLY A 143 7.39 -16.36 -2.78
C GLY A 143 8.71 -16.48 -3.53
N PHE A 144 9.83 -16.25 -2.85
CA PHE A 144 11.15 -16.34 -3.44
C PHE A 144 11.60 -17.78 -3.71
N ARG A 145 11.09 -18.78 -2.98
CA ARG A 145 11.40 -20.20 -3.24
C ARG A 145 10.73 -20.73 -4.51
N LYS A 146 9.57 -20.20 -4.90
CA LYS A 146 8.90 -20.63 -6.12
C LYS A 146 9.64 -20.15 -7.39
N ARG A 147 9.39 -20.82 -8.51
CA ARG A 147 9.99 -20.49 -9.82
C ARG A 147 9.64 -19.06 -10.25
N PRO A 148 10.58 -18.30 -10.84
CA PRO A 148 10.28 -16.98 -11.40
C PRO A 148 9.06 -17.02 -12.32
N ILE A 149 8.35 -15.90 -12.44
CA ILE A 149 7.29 -15.76 -13.44
C ILE A 149 7.98 -15.73 -14.80
N GLU A 150 7.69 -16.72 -15.64
CA GLU A 150 8.23 -16.80 -17.00
C GLU A 150 7.45 -15.86 -17.91
N HIS A 151 8.19 -15.07 -18.70
CA HIS A 151 7.60 -14.19 -19.67
C HIS A 151 7.47 -14.91 -21.02
N PRO A 152 6.36 -14.74 -21.75
CA PRO A 152 6.10 -15.46 -23.00
C PRO A 152 7.09 -15.12 -24.12
N VAL A 153 7.89 -14.06 -23.96
CA VAL A 153 8.82 -13.55 -24.98
C VAL A 153 10.16 -13.23 -24.33
N ARG A 154 11.26 -13.58 -25.01
CA ARG A 154 12.60 -13.14 -24.64
C ARG A 154 12.77 -11.66 -24.93
N THR A 155 13.43 -10.94 -24.02
CA THR A 155 13.69 -9.51 -24.17
C THR A 155 14.89 -9.26 -25.08
N ASN A 156 14.85 -8.16 -25.84
CA ASN A 156 16.01 -7.70 -26.60
C ASN A 156 17.07 -7.14 -25.65
N GLN A 157 18.35 -7.42 -25.92
CA GLN A 157 19.49 -6.92 -25.12
C GLN A 157 19.64 -5.39 -25.24
N ILE A 158 19.55 -4.87 -26.46
CA ILE A 158 19.72 -3.43 -26.74
C ILE A 158 18.36 -2.74 -26.62
N PRO A 159 18.21 -1.73 -25.71
CA PRO A 159 16.98 -0.97 -25.62
C PRO A 159 16.80 -0.16 -26.90
N ARG A 160 15.60 -0.18 -27.46
CA ARG A 160 15.25 0.73 -28.54
C ARG A 160 15.28 2.18 -28.03
N GLN A 161 15.74 3.11 -28.86
CA GLN A 161 15.61 4.54 -28.58
C GLN A 161 14.12 4.89 -28.48
N VAL A 162 13.72 5.41 -27.32
CA VAL A 162 12.35 5.90 -27.09
C VAL A 162 12.25 7.28 -27.73
N PRO A 163 11.26 7.55 -28.60
CA PRO A 163 11.08 8.88 -29.17
C PRO A 163 10.79 9.91 -28.07
N GLU A 164 11.04 11.19 -28.35
CA GLU A 164 10.75 12.24 -27.38
C GLU A 164 9.26 12.24 -27.00
N GLN A 165 9.00 12.15 -25.70
CA GLN A 165 7.63 12.13 -25.18
C GLN A 165 7.03 13.53 -25.21
N SER A 166 5.81 13.63 -25.77
CA SER A 166 5.00 14.84 -25.68
C SER A 166 4.76 15.25 -24.23
N VAL A 167 4.46 16.53 -23.97
CA VAL A 167 4.29 17.08 -22.62
C VAL A 167 3.33 16.24 -21.78
N TYR A 168 2.20 15.81 -22.35
CA TYR A 168 1.17 15.02 -21.66
C TYR A 168 1.59 13.58 -21.33
N THR A 169 2.51 13.00 -22.10
CA THR A 169 3.00 11.63 -21.90
C THR A 169 4.12 11.54 -20.86
N ARG A 170 4.63 12.69 -20.40
CA ARG A 170 5.65 12.74 -19.35
C ARG A 170 5.07 12.34 -17.98
N PRO A 171 5.89 11.77 -17.07
CA PRO A 171 5.40 11.25 -15.78
C PRO A 171 4.66 12.30 -14.94
N MET A 172 5.19 13.52 -14.84
CA MET A 172 4.62 14.54 -13.96
C MET A 172 3.23 15.02 -14.43
N PRO A 173 3.04 15.45 -15.70
CA PRO A 173 1.70 15.76 -16.21
C PRO A 173 0.74 14.58 -16.16
N GLY A 174 1.21 13.36 -16.45
CA GLY A 174 0.42 12.14 -16.35
C GLY A 174 -0.12 11.87 -14.93
N ILE A 175 0.71 12.08 -13.90
CA ILE A 175 0.29 11.94 -12.49
C ILE A 175 -0.80 12.96 -12.15
N VAL A 176 -0.65 14.23 -12.57
CA VAL A 176 -1.63 15.28 -12.29
C VAL A 176 -2.97 15.00 -13.00
N MET A 177 -2.93 14.69 -14.30
CA MET A 177 -4.14 14.41 -15.07
C MET A 177 -4.87 13.16 -14.57
N GLY A 178 -4.14 12.08 -14.25
CA GLY A 178 -4.72 10.87 -13.68
C GLY A 178 -5.25 11.06 -12.25
N GLY A 179 -4.64 11.96 -11.48
CA GLY A 179 -5.03 12.26 -10.10
C GLY A 179 -6.25 13.18 -9.96
N ILE A 180 -6.58 13.96 -10.99
CA ILE A 180 -7.63 14.98 -10.90
C ILE A 180 -9.02 14.37 -10.68
N LEU A 181 -9.32 13.24 -11.32
CA LEU A 181 -10.60 12.54 -11.19
C LEU A 181 -10.82 11.94 -9.80
N PRO A 182 -9.90 11.10 -9.26
CA PRO A 182 -10.04 10.60 -7.89
C PRO A 182 -10.01 11.73 -6.86
N PHE A 183 -9.21 12.79 -7.07
CA PHE A 183 -9.22 13.97 -6.22
C PHE A 183 -10.60 14.64 -6.18
N GLY A 184 -11.22 14.89 -7.34
CA GLY A 184 -12.55 15.49 -7.41
C GLY A 184 -13.63 14.65 -6.71
N CYS A 185 -13.60 13.32 -6.91
CA CYS A 185 -14.53 12.40 -6.25
C CYS A 185 -14.42 12.46 -4.72
N ILE A 186 -13.19 12.38 -4.18
CA ILE A 186 -12.93 12.43 -2.75
C ILE A 186 -13.23 13.83 -2.18
N PHE A 187 -12.91 14.90 -2.90
CA PHE A 187 -13.17 16.27 -2.49
C PHE A 187 -14.67 16.53 -2.29
N ILE A 188 -15.51 16.10 -3.23
CA ILE A 188 -16.97 16.24 -3.11
C ILE A 188 -17.49 15.48 -1.88
N GLN A 189 -17.02 14.26 -1.64
CA GLN A 189 -17.43 13.48 -0.46
C GLN A 189 -16.96 14.13 0.85
N LEU A 190 -15.72 14.61 0.90
CA LEU A 190 -15.21 15.36 2.06
C LEU A 190 -16.04 16.61 2.32
N PHE A 191 -16.41 17.36 1.28
CA PHE A 191 -17.27 18.53 1.42
C PHE A 191 -18.62 18.18 2.06
N PHE A 192 -19.29 17.11 1.62
CA PHE A 192 -20.53 16.65 2.24
C PHE A 192 -20.34 16.19 3.69
N ILE A 193 -19.25 15.47 3.98
CA ILE A 193 -18.93 15.00 5.34
C ILE A 193 -18.70 16.20 6.28
N LEU A 194 -17.88 17.17 5.85
CA LEU A 194 -17.57 18.35 6.65
C LEU A 194 -18.82 19.22 6.89
N ASN A 195 -19.65 19.43 5.86
CA ASN A 195 -20.93 20.11 6.03
C ASN A 195 -21.86 19.35 6.97
N SER A 196 -21.94 18.01 6.90
CA SER A 196 -22.76 17.23 7.83
C SER A 196 -22.27 17.33 9.29
N ILE A 197 -20.97 17.45 9.53
CA ILE A 197 -20.40 17.57 10.87
C ILE A 197 -20.66 18.96 11.45
N TRP A 198 -20.46 20.02 10.65
CA TRP A 198 -20.59 21.40 11.11
C TRP A 198 -22.00 22.01 10.98
N SER A 199 -22.90 21.43 10.19
CA SER A 199 -24.30 21.89 10.07
C SER A 199 -25.09 21.73 11.38
N ASN A 200 -24.75 20.73 12.21
CA ASN A 200 -25.39 20.53 13.53
C ASN A 200 -24.88 21.51 14.62
N GLN A 201 -24.08 22.51 14.28
CA GLN A 201 -23.53 23.51 15.21
C GLN A 201 -24.03 24.94 14.92
N MET A 202 -24.97 25.13 13.98
CA MET A 202 -25.70 26.38 13.78
C MET A 202 -27.17 26.24 14.17
#